data_AF-H8ZX21-F1
#
_entry.id   AF-H8ZX21-F1
#
_cell.length_a   1.000
_cell.length_b   1.000
_cell.length_c   1.000
_cell.angle_alpha   90.00
_cell.angle_beta   90.00
_cell.angle_gamma   90.00
#
_symmetry.space_group_name_H-M   'P 1'
#
loop_
_entity.id
_entity.type
_entity.pdbx_description
1 polymer ?
#
loop_
_entity_poly.entity_id
_entity_poly.type
_entity_poly.pdbx_seq_one_letter_code
_entity_poly.pdbx_strand_id
1 'polypeptide(L)'
;LRGIFRVHQFEKIEQFSITSPENSWEEQEKMIQIAEEFYKSLGFQYRVVNIVSGELNNAAARKFDLEAWFPTLGVYRELVSCSNCTDYQ
;
A
#
# COMPACT_ATOMS: atom_id res chain seq x y z
N LEU A 1 -7.87 19.72 -1.38
CA LEU A 1 -7.68 18.95 -0.13
C LEU A 1 -7.14 19.90 0.92
N ARG A 2 -7.84 20.07 2.05
CA ARG A 2 -7.33 20.77 3.24
C ARG A 2 -7.07 19.73 4.33
N GLY A 3 -6.11 19.98 5.21
CA GLY A 3 -5.73 19.06 6.29
C GLY A 3 -4.47 18.26 5.96
N ILE A 4 -4.31 17.11 6.61
CA ILE A 4 -3.05 16.35 6.66
C ILE A 4 -2.81 15.40 5.48
N PHE A 5 -3.69 15.35 4.49
CA PHE A 5 -3.62 14.40 3.37
C PHE A 5 -2.38 14.56 2.47
N ARG A 6 -1.85 15.78 2.36
CA ARG A 6 -0.66 16.06 1.56
C ARG A 6 0.10 17.18 2.24
N VAL A 7 1.22 16.83 2.83
CA VAL A 7 2.02 17.69 3.70
C VAL A 7 3.50 17.47 3.40
N HIS A 8 4.35 18.43 3.74
CA HIS A 8 5.80 18.29 3.57
C HIS A 8 6.42 17.25 4.51
N GLN A 9 5.77 16.97 5.64
CA GLN A 9 6.23 16.01 6.64
C GLN A 9 5.06 15.20 7.16
N PHE A 10 5.19 13.89 7.15
CA PHE A 10 4.28 12.93 7.76
C PHE A 10 5.08 11.77 8.34
N GLU A 11 4.47 11.02 9.25
CA GLU A 11 5.08 9.83 9.85
C GLU A 11 4.53 8.57 9.16
N LYS A 12 5.38 7.56 9.03
CA LYS A 12 5.01 6.28 8.43
C LYS A 12 5.76 5.16 9.14
N ILE A 13 5.03 4.11 9.48
CA ILE A 13 5.62 2.82 9.85
C ILE A 13 5.82 2.03 8.57
N GLU A 14 7.07 1.81 8.21
CA GLU A 14 7.46 1.17 6.95
C GLU A 14 7.75 -0.32 7.17
N GLN A 15 7.30 -1.14 6.21
CA GLN A 15 7.64 -2.56 6.15
C GLN A 15 8.64 -2.78 5.01
N PHE A 16 9.69 -3.56 5.28
CA PHE A 16 10.64 -4.01 4.28
C PHE A 16 10.78 -5.53 4.38
N SER A 17 10.89 -6.20 3.24
CA SER A 17 11.25 -7.61 3.20
C SER A 17 12.34 -7.85 2.16
N ILE A 18 13.36 -8.59 2.55
CA ILE A 18 14.45 -9.05 1.67
C ILE A 18 14.30 -10.56 1.57
N THR A 19 14.02 -11.05 0.38
CA THR A 19 13.69 -12.45 0.14
C THR A 19 14.46 -13.00 -1.05
N SER A 20 14.47 -14.31 -1.22
CA SER A 20 14.90 -14.90 -2.49
C SER A 20 13.86 -14.63 -3.59
N PRO A 21 14.27 -14.56 -4.88
CA PRO A 21 13.37 -14.19 -5.97
C PRO A 21 12.09 -15.02 -6.03
N GLU A 22 12.19 -16.33 -5.79
CA GLU A 22 11.07 -17.28 -5.80
C GLU A 22 10.02 -17.01 -4.73
N ASN A 23 10.39 -16.38 -3.62
CA ASN A 23 9.49 -16.08 -2.49
C ASN A 23 8.90 -14.66 -2.56
N SER A 24 9.46 -13.77 -3.37
CA SER A 24 9.11 -12.34 -3.38
C SER A 24 7.63 -12.06 -3.63
N TRP A 25 6.97 -12.86 -4.46
CA TRP A 25 5.55 -12.73 -4.77
C TRP A 25 4.67 -13.09 -3.58
N GLU A 26 4.96 -14.21 -2.92
CA GLU A 26 4.25 -14.64 -1.71
C GLU A 26 4.47 -13.65 -0.57
N GLU A 27 5.69 -13.12 -0.46
CA GLU A 27 6.03 -12.13 0.55
C GLU A 27 5.24 -10.83 0.35
N GLN A 28 5.07 -10.36 -0.89
CA GLN A 28 4.22 -9.19 -1.15
C GLN A 28 2.77 -9.43 -0.71
N GLU A 29 2.22 -10.63 -0.94
CA GLU A 29 0.87 -11.00 -0.46
C GLU A 29 0.80 -10.98 1.08
N LYS A 30 1.83 -11.47 1.77
CA LYS A 30 1.90 -11.40 3.25
C LYS A 30 1.97 -9.95 3.74
N MET A 31 2.78 -9.11 3.09
CA MET A 31 2.93 -7.70 3.48
C MET A 31 1.61 -6.92 3.36
N ILE A 32 0.84 -7.14 2.29
CA ILE A 32 -0.48 -6.50 2.15
C ILE A 32 -1.48 -7.06 3.17
N GLN A 33 -1.46 -8.38 3.46
CA GLN A 33 -2.30 -8.98 4.49
C GLN A 33 -2.02 -8.40 5.89
N ILE A 34 -0.75 -8.20 6.26
CA ILE A 34 -0.38 -7.55 7.53
C ILE A 34 -0.96 -6.13 7.61
N ALA A 35 -0.88 -5.37 6.51
CA ALA A 35 -1.47 -4.03 6.46
C ALA A 35 -3.01 -4.09 6.60
N GLU A 36 -3.67 -5.01 5.89
CA GLU A 36 -5.11 -5.25 6.00
C GLU A 36 -5.55 -5.60 7.43
N GLU A 37 -4.85 -6.52 8.10
CA GLU A 37 -5.11 -6.90 9.49
C GLU A 37 -5.03 -5.71 10.44
N PHE A 38 -4.04 -4.83 10.25
CA PHE A 38 -3.90 -3.61 11.03
C PHE A 38 -5.11 -2.69 10.84
N TYR A 39 -5.50 -2.36 9.61
CA TYR A 39 -6.66 -1.48 9.35
C TYR A 39 -7.99 -2.09 9.77
N LYS A 40 -8.12 -3.42 9.65
CA LYS A 40 -9.27 -4.16 10.16
C LYS A 40 -9.36 -4.07 11.69
N SER A 41 -8.24 -4.13 12.41
CA SER A 41 -8.20 -3.97 13.87
C SER A 41 -8.67 -2.58 14.34
N LEU A 42 -8.46 -1.55 13.49
CA LEU A 42 -8.94 -0.18 13.72
C LEU A 42 -10.41 0.03 13.34
N GLY A 43 -11.07 -0.96 12.73
CA GLY A 43 -12.46 -0.88 12.29
C GLY A 43 -12.66 -0.05 11.01
N PHE A 44 -11.62 0.14 10.18
CA PHE A 44 -11.74 0.93 8.96
C PHE A 44 -12.31 0.09 7.81
N GLN A 45 -13.25 0.65 7.05
CA GLN A 45 -13.64 0.09 5.76
C GLN A 45 -12.57 0.46 4.72
N TYR A 46 -12.05 -0.54 4.02
CA TYR A 46 -11.03 -0.35 3.01
C TYR A 46 -11.27 -1.26 1.80
N ARG A 47 -10.51 -1.01 0.72
CA ARG A 47 -10.37 -1.89 -0.43
C ARG A 47 -8.89 -2.04 -0.80
N VAL A 48 -8.53 -3.18 -1.38
CA VAL A 48 -7.22 -3.38 -2.00
C VAL A 48 -7.36 -3.26 -3.51
N VAL A 49 -6.51 -2.45 -4.13
CA VAL A 49 -6.50 -2.19 -5.56
C VAL A 49 -5.17 -2.65 -6.14
N ASN A 50 -5.21 -3.53 -7.15
CA ASN A 50 -4.04 -3.84 -7.96
C ASN A 50 -3.84 -2.76 -9.01
N ILE A 51 -2.70 -2.07 -8.97
CA ILE A 51 -2.45 -0.90 -9.79
C ILE A 51 -2.04 -1.32 -11.20
N VAL A 52 -2.68 -0.68 -12.18
CA VAL A 52 -2.39 -0.92 -13.60
C VAL A 52 -0.96 -0.50 -13.94
N SER A 53 -0.37 -1.16 -14.93
CA SER A 53 1.05 -0.95 -15.30
C SER A 53 1.41 0.50 -15.62
N GLY A 54 0.48 1.29 -16.17
CA GLY A 54 0.70 2.70 -16.51
C GLY A 54 0.82 3.65 -15.31
N GLU A 55 0.43 3.21 -14.11
CA GLU A 55 0.45 4.00 -12.87
C GLU A 55 1.51 3.48 -11.87
N LEU A 56 2.35 2.53 -12.29
CA LEU A 56 3.47 2.05 -11.48
C LEU A 56 4.62 3.07 -11.46
N ASN A 57 5.32 3.15 -10.32
CA ASN A 57 6.58 3.88 -10.26
C ASN A 57 7.71 3.06 -10.89
N ASN A 58 8.88 3.69 -11.12
CA ASN A 58 9.99 3.06 -11.84
C ASN A 58 10.50 1.75 -11.21
N ALA A 59 10.37 1.59 -9.89
CA ALA A 59 10.94 0.46 -9.17
C ALA A 59 9.97 -0.72 -8.99
N ALA A 60 8.66 -0.52 -9.15
CA ALA A 60 7.66 -1.53 -8.84
C ALA A 60 7.35 -2.42 -10.04
N ALA A 61 7.56 -3.74 -9.89
CA ALA A 61 7.07 -4.75 -10.84
C ALA A 61 5.56 -5.03 -10.64
N ARG A 62 5.07 -4.89 -9.40
CA ARG A 62 3.65 -4.95 -9.04
C ARG A 62 3.41 -4.08 -7.81
N LYS A 63 2.27 -3.37 -7.77
CA LYS A 63 1.86 -2.53 -6.65
C LYS A 63 0.41 -2.78 -6.26
N PHE A 64 0.18 -2.91 -4.95
CA PHE A 64 -1.15 -2.86 -4.34
C PHE A 64 -1.31 -1.58 -3.54
N ASP A 65 -2.46 -0.91 -3.70
CA ASP A 65 -2.88 0.16 -2.81
C ASP A 65 -4.01 -0.31 -1.90
N LEU A 66 -3.83 -0.09 -0.59
CA LEU A 66 -4.93 -0.16 0.37
C LEU A 66 -5.52 1.24 0.48
N GLU A 67 -6.79 1.36 0.08
CA GLU A 67 -7.52 2.61 0.16
C GLU A 67 -8.63 2.50 1.21
N ALA A 68 -8.66 3.42 2.17
CA ALA A 68 -9.72 3.50 3.18
C ALA A 68 -10.84 4.44 2.76
N TRP A 69 -12.06 4.19 3.23
CA TRP A 69 -13.22 5.05 3.02
C TRP A 69 -13.12 6.31 3.88
N PHE A 70 -13.29 7.48 3.26
CA PHE A 70 -13.36 8.77 3.96
C PHE A 70 -14.78 9.34 3.88
N PRO A 71 -15.60 9.17 4.93
CA PRO A 71 -17.04 9.52 4.89
C PRO A 71 -17.30 10.98 4.54
N THR A 72 -16.49 11.90 5.05
CA THR A 72 -16.65 13.34 4.80
C THR A 72 -16.32 13.75 3.37
N LEU A 73 -15.54 12.93 2.65
CA LEU A 73 -15.18 13.16 1.25
C LEU A 73 -16.00 12.29 0.29
N GLY A 74 -16.71 11.27 0.79
CA GLY A 74 -17.52 10.36 -0.02
C GLY A 74 -16.70 9.50 -1.00
N VAL A 75 -15.45 9.18 -0.65
CA VAL A 75 -14.48 8.55 -1.55
C VAL A 75 -13.47 7.70 -0.79
N TYR A 76 -12.91 6.71 -1.48
CA TYR A 76 -11.72 5.98 -1.02
C TYR A 76 -10.46 6.82 -1.27
N ARG A 77 -9.47 6.70 -0.36
CA ARG A 77 -8.14 7.32 -0.49
C ARG A 77 -7.05 6.36 -0.03
N GLU A 78 -5.93 6.39 -0.73
CA GLU A 78 -4.73 5.61 -0.43
C GLU A 78 -4.20 5.89 0.98
N LEU A 79 -3.91 4.82 1.72
CA LEU A 79 -3.22 4.84 3.01
C LEU A 79 -1.96 3.96 3.03
N VAL A 80 -1.91 2.92 2.20
CA VAL A 80 -0.75 2.04 2.06
C VAL A 80 -0.51 1.78 0.58
N SER A 81 0.77 1.76 0.21
CA SER A 81 1.28 1.26 -1.06
C SER A 81 2.25 0.13 -0.76
N CYS A 82 2.01 -1.06 -1.30
CA CYS A 82 2.83 -2.26 -1.13
C CYS A 82 3.36 -2.71 -2.51
N SER A 83 4.67 -2.70 -2.70
CA SER A 83 5.31 -2.99 -3.99
C SER A 83 6.28 -4.16 -3.89
N ASN A 84 6.34 -4.97 -4.94
CA ASN A 84 7.44 -5.89 -5.19
C ASN A 84 8.35 -5.26 -6.25
N CYS A 85 9.62 -5.06 -5.92
CA CYS A 85 10.61 -4.43 -6.78
C CYS A 85 11.48 -5.46 -7.53
N THR A 86 11.26 -6.76 -7.30
CA THR A 86 12.07 -7.85 -7.85
C THR A 86 13.57 -7.60 -7.62
N ASP A 87 14.36 -7.45 -8.68
CA ASP A 87 15.81 -7.21 -8.64
C ASP A 87 16.21 -5.77 -9.06
N TYR A 88 15.28 -4.81 -9.03
CA TYR A 88 15.52 -3.45 -9.51
C TYR A 88 16.37 -2.57 -8.56
N GLN A 89 16.17 -2.70 -7.25
CA GLN A 89 16.76 -1.84 -6.20
C GLN A 89 18.15 -2.29 -5.79
#